data_AF-A0AA96C8A3-F1
#
_entry.id   AF-A0AA96C8A3-F1
#
_cell.length_a   1.000
_cell.length_b   1.000
_cell.length_c   1.000
_cell.angle_alpha   90.00
_cell.angle_beta   90.00
_cell.angle_gamma   90.00
#
_symmetry.space_group_name_H-M   'P 1'
#
loop_
_entity.id
_entity.type
_entity.pdbx_description
1 polymer ?
#
loop_
_entity_poly.entity_id
_entity_poly.type
_entity_poly.pdbx_seq_one_letter_code
_entity_poly.pdbx_strand_id
1 'polypeptide(L)'
;MKQFVVLLVFALAATTMAKPEVNKDQVAHSAQKVKQAHEKCQADPATAVDESALKNLHKGGEAPANIAAYTLCISKNLGWQHEDGSINKDYIQSRAEAIFGASPKLQQIVDECAAGQATPEATAQHLFKCYRKYSPRPQGQRAA
;
A
#
# COMPACT_ATOMS: atom_id res chain seq x y z
N MET A 1 1.18 -44.25 -48.95
CA MET A 1 2.05 -44.06 -47.77
C MET A 1 2.54 -42.62 -47.75
N LYS A 2 2.20 -41.87 -46.68
CA LYS A 2 2.82 -40.65 -46.10
C LYS A 2 3.51 -39.69 -47.08
N GLN A 3 3.11 -38.43 -47.23
CA GLN A 3 3.14 -37.35 -46.22
C GLN A 3 1.95 -36.38 -46.49
N PHE A 4 0.92 -36.17 -45.64
CA PHE A 4 0.85 -35.36 -44.40
C PHE A 4 1.75 -34.10 -44.43
N VAL A 5 1.36 -32.84 -44.23
CA VAL A 5 0.16 -32.17 -43.66
C VAL A 5 0.27 -30.68 -44.03
N VAL A 6 -0.79 -30.12 -44.64
CA VAL A 6 -1.51 -28.87 -44.29
C VAL A 6 -0.69 -27.80 -43.55
N LEU A 7 -0.33 -26.68 -44.20
CA LEU A 7 -1.00 -25.37 -44.13
C LEU A 7 -1.21 -24.78 -42.72
N LEU A 8 -0.88 -23.49 -42.62
CA LEU A 8 -1.33 -22.49 -41.63
C LEU A 8 -0.51 -22.36 -40.34
N VAL A 9 0.46 -21.44 -40.41
CA VAL A 9 0.72 -20.36 -39.44
C VAL A 9 -0.28 -20.33 -38.28
N PHE A 10 0.02 -21.02 -37.18
CA PHE A 10 -0.54 -20.68 -35.88
C PHE A 10 0.56 -20.01 -35.07
N ALA A 11 0.35 -18.71 -34.87
CA ALA A 11 1.16 -17.84 -34.06
C ALA A 11 1.54 -18.54 -32.76
N LEU A 12 2.85 -18.61 -32.50
CA LEU A 12 3.38 -18.65 -31.15
C LEU A 12 2.83 -17.41 -30.44
N ALA A 13 1.64 -17.53 -29.86
CA ALA A 13 1.20 -16.64 -28.81
C ALA A 13 2.15 -16.92 -27.63
N ALA A 14 3.32 -16.29 -27.69
CA ALA A 14 4.07 -15.97 -26.50
C ALA A 14 3.12 -15.10 -25.68
N THR A 15 2.33 -15.75 -24.82
CA THR A 15 1.63 -15.07 -23.74
C THR A 15 2.75 -14.56 -22.85
N THR A 16 3.25 -13.38 -23.19
CA THR A 16 4.05 -12.59 -22.28
C THR A 16 3.19 -12.51 -21.03
N MET A 17 3.67 -13.10 -19.94
CA MET A 17 3.10 -12.84 -18.64
C MET A 17 3.38 -11.37 -18.38
N ALA A 18 2.52 -10.51 -18.92
CA ALA A 18 2.51 -9.10 -18.61
C ALA A 18 2.27 -9.05 -17.11
N LYS A 19 3.33 -8.76 -16.35
CA LYS A 19 3.18 -8.38 -14.95
C LYS A 19 2.14 -7.26 -14.96
N PRO A 20 1.11 -7.31 -14.09
CA PRO A 20 0.10 -6.26 -14.05
C PRO A 20 0.83 -4.91 -13.97
N GLU A 21 0.59 -4.07 -14.98
CA GLU A 21 1.23 -2.76 -15.06
C GLU A 21 0.61 -1.89 -13.98
N VAL A 22 1.41 -1.51 -12.98
CA VAL A 22 0.96 -0.57 -11.94
C VAL A 22 0.80 0.82 -12.55
N ASN A 23 -0.27 1.51 -12.19
CA ASN A 23 -0.50 2.88 -12.61
C ASN A 23 0.47 3.83 -11.90
N LYS A 24 1.55 4.21 -12.58
CA LYS A 24 2.63 5.03 -12.02
C LYS A 24 2.16 6.43 -11.58
N ASP A 25 1.18 7.00 -12.28
CA ASP A 25 0.62 8.31 -11.91
C ASP A 25 -0.14 8.23 -10.59
N GLN A 26 -0.90 7.16 -10.38
CA GLN A 26 -1.60 6.91 -9.12
C GLN A 26 -0.63 6.57 -7.98
N VAL A 27 0.50 5.90 -8.27
CA VAL A 27 1.58 5.70 -7.30
C VAL A 27 2.19 7.04 -6.88
N ALA A 28 2.56 7.90 -7.83
CA ALA A 28 3.13 9.21 -7.55
C ALA A 28 2.15 10.10 -6.76
N HIS A 29 0.87 10.11 -7.16
CA HIS A 29 -0.17 10.82 -6.44
C HIS A 29 -0.33 10.32 -4.99
N SER A 30 -0.29 9.01 -4.79
CA SER A 30 -0.38 8.41 -3.44
C SER A 30 0.85 8.74 -2.59
N ALA A 31 2.06 8.71 -3.16
CA ALA A 31 3.27 9.12 -2.48
C ALA A 31 3.22 10.59 -2.05
N GLN A 32 2.72 11.47 -2.90
CA GLN A 32 2.51 12.88 -2.56
C GLN A 32 1.51 13.05 -1.41
N LYS A 33 0.41 12.30 -1.39
CA LYS A 33 -0.56 12.33 -0.28
C LYS A 33 0.04 11.86 1.04
N VAL A 34 0.86 10.81 1.02
CA VAL A 34 1.60 10.35 2.20
C VAL A 34 2.56 11.43 2.70
N LYS A 35 3.28 12.11 1.81
CA LYS A 35 4.16 13.24 2.17
C LYS A 35 3.38 14.39 2.82
N GLN A 36 2.23 14.77 2.26
CA GLN A 36 1.38 15.83 2.81
C GLN A 36 0.82 15.47 4.20
N ALA A 37 0.35 14.23 4.38
CA ALA A 37 -0.12 13.76 5.67
C ALA A 37 1.01 13.75 6.70
N HIS A 38 2.20 13.29 6.31
CA HIS A 38 3.41 13.33 7.12
C HIS A 38 3.76 14.74 7.60
N GLU A 39 3.86 15.71 6.67
CA GLU A 39 4.14 17.11 7.01
C GLU A 39 3.11 17.68 7.98
N LYS A 40 1.83 17.39 7.77
CA LYS A 40 0.75 17.85 8.65
C LYS A 40 0.84 17.24 10.05
N CYS A 41 1.10 15.94 10.15
CA CYS A 41 1.22 15.27 11.45
C CYS A 41 2.54 15.59 12.17
N GLN A 42 3.59 16.00 11.45
CA GLN A 42 4.82 16.50 12.07
C GLN A 42 4.68 17.93 12.59
N ALA A 43 3.73 18.71 12.06
CA ALA A 43 3.49 20.08 12.52
C ALA A 43 2.76 20.16 13.87
N ASP A 44 2.08 19.09 14.29
CA ASP A 44 1.42 19.00 15.59
C ASP A 44 2.33 18.28 16.61
N PRO A 45 2.76 18.94 17.71
CA PRO A 45 3.59 18.32 18.74
C PRO A 45 3.01 17.05 19.36
N ALA A 46 1.68 16.88 19.36
CA ALA A 46 1.04 15.68 19.89
C ALA A 46 1.23 14.44 19.00
N THR A 47 1.53 14.65 17.72
CA THR A 47 1.70 13.58 16.73
C THR A 47 3.08 13.55 16.10
N ALA A 48 3.91 14.56 16.34
CA ALA A 48 5.25 14.64 15.79
C ALA A 48 6.14 13.50 16.31
N VAL A 49 7.00 12.95 15.44
CA VAL A 49 7.97 11.88 15.73
C VAL A 49 9.32 12.26 15.18
N ASP A 50 10.39 11.94 15.91
CA ASP A 50 11.75 12.15 15.42
C ASP A 50 12.00 11.43 14.07
N GLU A 51 12.49 12.19 13.08
CA GLU A 51 12.75 11.70 11.73
C GLU A 51 13.78 10.56 11.70
N SER A 52 14.78 10.61 12.58
CA SER A 52 15.79 9.57 12.65
C SER A 52 15.22 8.27 13.21
N ALA A 53 14.29 8.36 14.17
CA ALA A 53 13.54 7.23 14.70
C ALA A 53 12.61 6.62 13.64
N LEU A 54 11.92 7.42 12.82
CA LEU A 54 11.11 6.92 11.70
C LEU A 54 11.97 6.19 10.67
N LYS A 55 13.13 6.75 10.31
CA LYS A 55 14.10 6.11 9.42
C LYS A 55 14.64 4.80 10.00
N ASN A 56 14.92 4.76 11.30
CA ASN A 56 15.36 3.55 11.98
C ASN A 56 14.28 2.46 11.97
N LEU A 57 13.03 2.82 12.27
CA LEU A 57 11.89 1.91 12.21
C LEU A 57 11.69 1.34 10.79
N HIS A 58 11.90 2.15 9.75
CA HIS A 58 11.84 1.67 8.37
C HIS A 58 12.89 0.60 8.05
N LYS A 59 14.05 0.63 8.74
CA LYS A 59 15.13 -0.36 8.64
C LYS A 59 14.95 -1.58 9.56
N GLY A 60 13.81 -1.69 10.25
CA GLY A 60 13.53 -2.78 11.18
C GLY A 60 13.95 -2.49 12.63
N GLY A 61 14.33 -1.26 12.95
CA GLY A 61 14.60 -0.84 14.33
C GLY A 61 13.33 -0.72 15.19
N GLU A 62 13.54 -0.39 16.46
CA GLU A 62 12.46 -0.22 17.43
C GLU A 62 11.53 0.95 17.07
N ALA A 63 10.25 0.78 17.41
CA ALA A 63 9.26 1.80 17.18
C ALA A 63 9.32 2.87 18.28
N PRO A 64 9.34 4.18 17.94
CA PRO A 64 9.35 5.23 18.94
C PRO A 64 8.03 5.29 19.72
N ALA A 65 8.04 5.77 20.96
CA ALA A 65 6.88 5.71 21.86
C ALA A 65 5.61 6.39 21.30
N ASN A 66 5.78 7.47 20.55
CA ASN A 66 4.74 8.26 19.91
C ASN A 66 4.29 7.75 18.52
N ILE A 67 4.80 6.60 18.07
CA ILE A 67 4.46 6.05 16.74
C ILE A 67 2.96 5.76 16.57
N ALA A 68 2.26 5.41 17.66
CA ALA A 68 0.83 5.10 17.65
C ALA A 68 -0.01 6.34 17.29
N ALA A 69 0.24 7.46 17.98
CA ALA A 69 -0.42 8.74 17.71
C ALA A 69 -0.10 9.26 16.31
N TYR A 70 1.16 9.18 15.90
CA TYR A 70 1.61 9.56 14.56
C TYR A 70 0.89 8.75 13.47
N THR A 71 0.93 7.43 13.55
CA THR A 71 0.30 6.57 12.53
C THR A 71 -1.21 6.76 12.45
N LEU A 72 -1.89 6.98 13.58
CA LEU A 72 -3.31 7.33 13.59
C LEU A 72 -3.59 8.68 12.92
N CYS A 73 -2.75 9.69 13.17
CA CYS A 73 -2.87 10.97 12.48
C CYS A 73 -2.71 10.82 10.95
N ILE A 74 -1.72 10.05 10.50
CA ILE A 74 -1.50 9.84 9.06
C ILE A 74 -2.68 9.07 8.46
N SER A 75 -3.15 7.99 9.09
CA SER A 75 -4.23 7.17 8.53
C SER A 75 -5.53 7.95 8.35
N LYS A 76 -5.86 8.83 9.29
CA LYS A 76 -6.99 9.77 9.18
C LYS A 76 -6.81 10.77 8.04
N ASN A 77 -5.64 11.40 7.94
CA ASN A 77 -5.37 12.38 6.87
C ASN A 77 -5.29 11.75 5.47
N LEU A 78 -4.98 10.45 5.38
CA LEU A 78 -5.07 9.67 4.15
C LEU A 78 -6.50 9.19 3.85
N GLY A 79 -7.43 9.32 4.78
CA GLY A 79 -8.81 8.83 4.65
C GLY A 79 -8.93 7.31 4.79
N TRP A 80 -7.92 6.63 5.32
CA TRP A 80 -7.95 5.17 5.58
C TRP A 80 -8.75 4.83 6.83
N GLN A 81 -8.76 5.76 7.79
CA GLN A 81 -9.65 5.72 8.94
C GLN A 81 -10.51 6.98 8.98
N HIS A 82 -11.74 6.84 9.46
CA HIS A 82 -12.63 7.94 9.77
C HIS A 82 -12.19 8.65 11.05
N GLU A 83 -12.84 9.76 11.38
CA GLU A 83 -12.51 10.53 12.59
C GLU A 83 -12.79 9.77 13.89
N ASP A 84 -13.75 8.85 13.89
CA ASP A 84 -14.03 7.96 15.01
C ASP A 84 -13.03 6.79 15.12
N GLY A 85 -12.09 6.68 14.19
CA GLY A 85 -11.07 5.64 14.15
C GLY A 85 -11.47 4.35 13.43
N SER A 86 -12.72 4.24 12.95
CA SER A 86 -13.17 3.11 12.13
C SER A 86 -12.50 3.10 10.75
N ILE A 87 -12.36 1.92 10.14
CA ILE A 87 -11.69 1.78 8.83
C ILE A 87 -12.62 2.22 7.70
N ASN A 88 -12.09 3.03 6.78
CA ASN A 88 -12.74 3.37 5.53
C ASN A 88 -12.32 2.38 4.42
N LYS A 89 -12.87 1.17 4.48
CA LYS A 89 -12.48 0.06 3.60
C LYS A 89 -12.72 0.38 2.13
N ASP A 90 -13.85 1.01 1.82
CA ASP A 90 -14.23 1.35 0.44
C ASP A 90 -13.23 2.32 -0.19
N TYR A 91 -12.76 3.31 0.58
CA TYR A 91 -11.73 4.23 0.10
C TYR A 91 -10.39 3.51 -0.13
N ILE A 92 -9.97 2.66 0.81
CA ILE A 92 -8.74 1.86 0.66
C ILE A 92 -8.82 1.00 -0.61
N GLN A 93 -9.95 0.33 -0.83
CA GLN A 93 -10.20 -0.49 -2.01
C GLN A 93 -10.10 0.34 -3.30
N SER A 94 -10.85 1.42 -3.39
CA SER A 94 -10.85 2.30 -4.58
C SER A 94 -9.46 2.83 -4.91
N ARG A 95 -8.69 3.23 -3.89
CA ARG A 95 -7.31 3.71 -4.09
C ARG A 95 -6.35 2.62 -4.54
N ALA A 96 -6.51 1.40 -4.01
CA ALA A 96 -5.69 0.28 -4.41
C ALA A 96 -6.03 -0.17 -5.85
N GLU A 97 -7.31 -0.18 -6.22
CA GLU A 97 -7.76 -0.49 -7.58
C GLU A 97 -7.27 0.53 -8.60
N ALA A 98 -7.22 1.81 -8.25
CA ALA A 98 -6.65 2.84 -9.11
C ALA A 98 -5.15 2.61 -9.43
N ILE A 99 -4.41 1.96 -8.51
CA ILE A 99 -2.98 1.66 -8.67
C ILE A 99 -2.76 0.33 -9.38
N PHE A 100 -3.48 -0.72 -8.97
CA PHE A 100 -3.20 -2.11 -9.34
C PHE A 100 -4.21 -2.72 -10.31
N GLY A 101 -5.34 -2.05 -10.54
CA GLY A 101 -6.51 -2.63 -11.18
C GLY A 101 -7.29 -3.56 -10.25
N ALA A 102 -8.59 -3.69 -10.49
CA ALA A 102 -9.43 -4.63 -9.76
C ALA A 102 -9.02 -6.08 -10.06
N SER A 103 -8.87 -6.90 -9.02
CA SER A 103 -8.62 -8.34 -9.16
C SER A 103 -9.01 -9.09 -7.89
N PRO A 104 -9.30 -10.40 -7.97
CA PRO A 104 -9.55 -11.22 -6.78
C PRO A 104 -8.40 -11.18 -5.77
N LYS A 105 -7.15 -11.10 -6.26
CA LYS A 105 -5.98 -11.01 -5.39
C LYS A 105 -5.92 -9.67 -4.64
N LEU A 106 -6.27 -8.57 -5.31
CA LEU A 106 -6.34 -7.26 -4.66
C LEU A 106 -7.43 -7.26 -3.58
N GLN A 107 -8.61 -7.83 -3.86
CA GLN A 107 -9.68 -7.95 -2.88
C GLN A 107 -9.21 -8.68 -1.62
N GLN A 108 -8.52 -9.82 -1.77
CA GLN A 108 -7.95 -10.55 -0.64
C GLN A 108 -6.97 -9.71 0.19
N ILE A 109 -6.13 -8.91 -0.48
CA ILE A 109 -5.17 -8.01 0.20
C ILE A 109 -5.92 -6.91 0.96
N VAL A 110 -6.94 -6.30 0.34
CA VAL A 110 -7.77 -5.29 1.00
C VAL A 110 -8.48 -5.90 2.20
N ASP A 111 -9.03 -7.10 2.09
CA ASP A 111 -9.70 -7.78 3.20
C ASP A 111 -8.74 -8.11 4.34
N GLU A 112 -7.50 -8.54 4.05
CA GLU A 112 -6.45 -8.76 5.05
C GLU A 112 -6.05 -7.45 5.75
N CYS A 113 -5.90 -6.38 4.99
CA CYS A 113 -5.36 -5.12 5.50
C CYS A 113 -6.39 -4.24 6.18
N ALA A 114 -7.64 -4.23 5.69
CA ALA A 114 -8.75 -3.47 6.26
C ALA A 114 -9.44 -4.23 7.40
N ALA A 115 -8.65 -4.86 8.27
CA ALA A 115 -9.13 -5.58 9.44
C ALA A 115 -8.99 -4.70 10.69
N GLY A 116 -10.13 -4.31 11.28
CA GLY A 116 -10.17 -3.52 12.52
C GLY A 116 -9.42 -4.22 13.66
N GLN A 117 -8.73 -3.43 14.48
CA GLN A 117 -8.01 -3.89 15.67
C GLN A 117 -8.73 -3.39 16.93
N ALA A 118 -8.21 -3.77 18.10
CA ALA A 118 -8.81 -3.41 19.39
C ALA A 118 -8.91 -1.89 19.64
N THR A 119 -8.05 -1.08 19.03
CA THR A 119 -8.08 0.39 19.13
C THR A 119 -7.85 1.07 17.77
N PRO A 120 -8.23 2.35 17.62
CA PRO A 120 -7.91 3.14 16.42
C PRO A 120 -6.42 3.19 16.10
N GLU A 121 -5.56 3.33 17.10
CA GLU A 121 -4.10 3.36 16.95
C GLU A 121 -3.55 2.01 16.48
N ALA A 122 -4.00 0.93 17.11
CA ALA A 122 -3.61 -0.42 16.71
C ALA A 122 -4.05 -0.71 15.26
N THR A 123 -5.23 -0.20 14.87
CA THR A 123 -5.75 -0.28 13.51
C THR A 123 -4.87 0.49 12.53
N ALA A 124 -4.47 1.72 12.88
CA ALA A 124 -3.56 2.52 12.07
C ALA A 124 -2.22 1.80 11.85
N GLN A 125 -1.63 1.27 12.92
CA GLN A 125 -0.38 0.53 12.85
C GLN A 125 -0.50 -0.73 11.99
N HIS A 126 -1.60 -1.47 12.09
CA HIS A 126 -1.88 -2.62 11.23
C HIS A 126 -1.94 -2.20 9.75
N LEU A 127 -2.71 -1.15 9.43
CA LEU A 127 -2.81 -0.60 8.09
C LEU A 127 -1.44 -0.22 7.52
N PHE A 128 -0.58 0.46 8.30
CA PHE A 128 0.77 0.85 7.85
C PHE A 128 1.71 -0.34 7.66
N LYS A 129 1.64 -1.37 8.51
CA LYS A 129 2.38 -2.63 8.30
C LYS A 129 1.97 -3.28 6.98
N CYS A 130 0.67 -3.31 6.71
CA CYS A 130 0.10 -3.85 5.48
C CYS A 130 0.52 -3.03 4.25
N TYR A 131 0.41 -1.71 4.33
CA TYR A 131 0.87 -0.79 3.28
C TYR A 131 2.36 -1.01 2.96
N ARG A 132 3.22 -1.13 3.98
CA ARG A 132 4.65 -1.42 3.78
C ARG A 132 4.91 -2.77 3.09
N LYS A 133 4.05 -3.77 3.35
CA LYS A 133 4.14 -5.12 2.77
C LYS A 133 3.75 -5.14 1.30
N TYR A 134 2.69 -4.43 0.91
CA TYR A 134 2.07 -4.58 -0.40
C TYR A 134 2.29 -3.40 -1.37
N SER A 135 2.65 -2.22 -0.89
CA SER A 135 2.83 -1.05 -1.77
C SER A 135 4.00 -1.21 -2.72
N PRO A 136 3.89 -0.70 -3.97
CA PRO A 136 4.96 -0.80 -4.95
C PRO A 136 6.16 -0.01 -4.44
N ARG A 137 7.34 -0.65 -4.43
CA ARG A 137 8.59 0.04 -4.09
C ARG A 137 9.35 0.37 -5.37
N PRO A 138 10.04 1.53 -5.42
CA PRO A 138 11.07 1.74 -6.42
C PRO A 138 12.06 0.56 -6.39
N GLN A 139 12.48 0.09 -7.55
CA GLN A 139 13.46 -1.01 -7.65
C GLN A 139 14.70 -0.63 -6.83
N GLY A 140 15.07 -1.45 -5.83
CA GLY A 140 16.24 -1.23 -4.96
C GLY A 140 15.97 -1.21 -3.45
N GLN A 141 14.72 -1.08 -2.99
CA GLN A 141 14.37 -1.12 -1.57
C GLN A 141 13.64 -2.43 -1.20
N ARG A 142 14.35 -3.57 -1.22
CA ARG A 142 13.81 -4.81 -0.62
C ARG A 142 13.69 -4.63 0.89
N ALA A 143 12.60 -5.12 1.47
CA ALA A 143 12.46 -5.21 2.91
C ALA A 143 13.57 -6.14 3.42
N ALA A 144 14.32 -5.66 4.42
CA ALA A 144 14.97 -6.58 5.34
C ALA A 144 13.89 -7.34 6.11
#